data_AF-A0A1I3YLE8-F1
#
_entry.id   AF-A0A1I3YLE8-F1
#
_cell.length_a   1.000
_cell.length_b   1.000
_cell.length_c   1.000
_cell.angle_alpha   90.00
_cell.angle_beta   90.00
_cell.angle_gamma   90.00
#
_symmetry.space_group_name_H-M   'P 1'
#
loop_
_entity.id
_entity.type
_entity.pdbx_description
1 polymer ?
#
loop_
_entity_poly.entity_id
_entity_poly.type
_entity_poly.pdbx_seq_one_letter_code
_entity_poly.pdbx_strand_id
1 'polypeptide(L)'
;MIIMKSREKSKLMIGLEFLNRRITLTEKEKRLLLNLEKGFDGEKEFDERIKTYLSNEIIVLNDLLLVNNGTTFQIDSLIITSETIYIYEVKNYSGNYLMNSGELMTSNGIEISNPLLQRARIEHNIFSLLKEWGLQYNVEVNVLFINTTFTLYQARIEDSIILPTQVKSHLLEVNNTSRLLTKNNHFLANKLIRLHNRSLPFQKQLPRYNYDQCKKGLCCSKCGSFDLILKQRSCLCKACNEVSSIEKITLKNIEEFMFLFPEKKLTTRIVTEWCGNMVTLQRIRKILKDHFTVVGLNKSTYYE
;
A
#
# COMPACT_ATOMS: atom_id res chain seq x y z
N MET A 1 -8.74 -19.01 -6.87
CA MET A 1 -7.85 -18.33 -5.91
C MET A 1 -8.69 -17.17 -5.43
N ILE A 2 -8.82 -16.98 -4.12
CA ILE A 2 -9.73 -15.97 -3.58
C ILE A 2 -8.89 -14.88 -2.95
N ILE A 3 -8.77 -13.73 -3.61
CA ILE A 3 -8.16 -12.54 -3.02
C ILE A 3 -9.26 -11.83 -2.22
N MET A 4 -9.24 -11.97 -0.89
CA MET A 4 -10.23 -11.34 -0.02
C MET A 4 -9.79 -9.95 0.45
N LYS A 5 -8.49 -9.64 0.41
CA LYS A 5 -7.95 -8.28 0.58
C LYS A 5 -6.85 -8.04 -0.44
N SER A 6 -7.10 -7.11 -1.37
CA SER A 6 -6.13 -6.69 -2.37
C SER A 6 -5.05 -5.79 -1.78
N ARG A 7 -3.88 -5.79 -2.43
CA ARG A 7 -2.77 -4.89 -2.10
C ARG A 7 -3.12 -3.45 -2.40
N GLU A 8 -2.83 -2.56 -1.46
CA GLU A 8 -3.15 -1.14 -1.55
C GLU A 8 -1.94 -0.29 -1.15
N LYS A 9 -1.78 0.86 -1.79
CA LYS A 9 -0.74 1.80 -1.35
C LYS A 9 -1.04 2.26 0.06
N SER A 10 -0.01 2.32 0.90
CA SER A 10 -0.15 2.90 2.23
C SER A 10 -0.59 4.37 2.14
N LYS A 11 -1.37 4.84 3.13
CA LYS A 11 -1.80 6.24 3.18
C LYS A 11 -0.62 7.21 3.22
N LEU A 12 0.48 6.82 3.86
CA LEU A 12 1.71 7.61 3.87
C LEU A 12 2.29 7.79 2.46
N MET A 13 2.38 6.70 1.69
CA MET A 13 2.86 6.72 0.31
C MET A 13 1.97 7.60 -0.57
N ILE A 14 0.65 7.44 -0.48
CA ILE A 14 -0.33 8.28 -1.21
C ILE A 14 -0.13 9.77 -0.86
N GLY A 15 0.00 10.10 0.43
CA GLY A 15 0.21 11.48 0.86
C GLY A 15 1.52 12.06 0.36
N LEU A 16 2.62 11.30 0.40
CA LEU A 16 3.90 11.72 -0.14
C LEU A 16 3.85 11.91 -1.66
N GLU A 17 3.16 11.04 -2.41
CA GLU A 17 2.95 11.19 -3.86
C GLU A 17 2.20 12.48 -4.19
N PHE A 18 1.14 12.79 -3.44
CA PHE A 18 0.39 14.02 -3.61
C PHE A 18 1.23 15.26 -3.29
N LEU A 19 1.98 15.24 -2.19
CA LEU A 19 2.87 16.33 -1.81
C LEU A 19 4.01 16.52 -2.82
N ASN A 20 4.61 15.43 -3.30
CA ASN A 20 5.69 15.48 -4.30
C ASN A 20 5.28 16.21 -5.59
N ARG A 21 3.99 16.20 -5.93
CA ARG A 21 3.46 16.94 -7.08
C ARG A 21 3.30 18.44 -6.79
N ARG A 22 3.00 18.82 -5.55
CA ARG A 22 2.57 20.19 -5.20
C ARG A 22 3.59 21.02 -4.45
N ILE A 23 4.57 20.39 -3.82
CA ILE A 23 5.63 21.05 -3.07
C ILE A 23 6.98 20.42 -3.42
N THR A 24 8.05 21.14 -3.16
CA THR A 24 9.40 20.58 -3.26
C THR A 24 9.71 19.78 -2.01
N LEU A 25 9.71 18.46 -2.14
CA LEU A 25 10.17 17.56 -1.06
C LEU A 25 11.67 17.71 -0.84
N THR A 26 12.10 17.58 0.40
CA THR A 26 13.51 17.45 0.76
C THR A 26 14.09 16.12 0.26
N GLU A 27 15.42 16.02 0.15
CA GLU A 27 16.08 14.78 -0.28
C GLU A 27 15.75 13.59 0.63
N LYS A 28 15.58 13.84 1.94
CA LYS A 28 15.16 12.80 2.90
C LYS A 28 13.75 12.29 2.60
N GLU A 29 12.81 13.17 2.29
CA GLU A 29 11.42 12.84 1.98
C GLU A 29 11.29 12.16 0.61
N LYS A 30 12.06 12.60 -0.38
CA LYS A 30 12.16 11.91 -1.68
C LYS A 30 12.70 10.50 -1.50
N ARG A 31 13.76 10.32 -0.70
CA ARG A 31 14.31 9.00 -0.40
C ARG A 31 13.30 8.10 0.32
N LEU A 32 12.52 8.65 1.25
CA LEU A 32 11.43 7.92 1.90
C LEU A 32 10.39 7.46 0.88
N LEU A 33 9.92 8.36 0.00
CA LEU A 33 8.96 8.01 -1.06
C LEU A 33 9.51 6.91 -1.97
N LEU A 34 10.75 7.04 -2.45
CA LEU A 34 11.41 6.04 -3.29
C LEU A 34 11.53 4.67 -2.59
N ASN A 35 11.79 4.65 -1.28
CA ASN A 35 11.86 3.40 -0.53
C ASN A 35 10.47 2.74 -0.41
N LEU A 36 9.42 3.52 -0.17
CA LEU A 36 8.03 3.03 -0.13
C LEU A 36 7.60 2.49 -1.50
N GLU A 37 7.93 3.20 -2.59
CA GLU A 37 7.69 2.77 -3.97
C GLU A 37 8.38 1.42 -4.25
N LYS A 38 9.67 1.31 -3.94
CA LYS A 38 10.41 0.05 -4.12
C LYS A 38 9.86 -1.12 -3.32
N GLY A 39 9.42 -0.88 -2.08
CA GLY A 39 8.78 -1.90 -1.25
C GLY A 39 7.49 -2.40 -1.89
N PHE A 40 6.61 -1.45 -2.24
CA PHE A 40 5.32 -1.74 -2.87
C PHE A 40 5.46 -2.46 -4.23
N ASP A 41 6.45 -2.09 -5.04
CA ASP A 41 6.72 -2.76 -6.31
C ASP A 41 7.21 -4.20 -6.10
N GLY A 42 8.00 -4.47 -5.07
CA GLY A 42 8.41 -5.83 -4.72
C GLY A 42 7.26 -6.70 -4.24
N GLU A 43 6.39 -6.14 -3.41
CA GLU A 43 5.18 -6.81 -2.97
C GLU A 43 4.22 -7.14 -4.13
N LYS A 44 4.08 -6.21 -5.09
CA LYS A 44 3.34 -6.45 -6.33
C LYS A 44 3.96 -7.55 -7.18
N GLU A 45 5.29 -7.56 -7.31
CA GLU A 45 5.96 -8.64 -8.03
C GLU A 45 5.64 -9.99 -7.39
N PHE A 46 5.65 -10.06 -6.05
CA PHE A 46 5.26 -11.28 -5.34
C PHE A 46 3.78 -11.65 -5.55
N ASP A 47 2.85 -10.69 -5.54
CA ASP A 47 1.45 -10.93 -5.88
C ASP A 47 1.30 -11.55 -7.29
N GLU A 48 2.10 -11.11 -8.27
CA GLU A 48 2.11 -11.72 -9.61
C GLU A 48 2.70 -13.13 -9.60
N ARG A 49 3.73 -13.41 -8.79
CA ARG A 49 4.24 -14.79 -8.60
C ARG A 49 3.18 -15.70 -7.99
N ILE A 50 2.43 -15.22 -7.00
CA ILE A 50 1.30 -15.95 -6.39
C ILE A 50 0.28 -16.30 -7.47
N LYS A 51 -0.20 -15.32 -8.24
CA LYS A 51 -1.17 -15.54 -9.32
C LYS A 51 -0.67 -16.54 -10.37
N THR A 52 0.63 -16.57 -10.62
CA THR A 52 1.24 -17.43 -11.65
C THR A 52 1.39 -18.88 -11.19
N TYR A 53 1.77 -19.11 -9.92
CA TYR A 53 2.20 -20.43 -9.45
C TYR A 53 1.23 -21.12 -8.50
N LEU A 54 0.25 -20.41 -7.92
CA LEU A 54 -0.73 -20.99 -7.00
C LEU A 54 -2.08 -21.25 -7.67
N SER A 55 -2.73 -22.33 -7.25
CA SER A 55 -4.02 -22.80 -7.77
C SER A 55 -5.21 -22.06 -7.15
N ASN A 56 -6.42 -22.53 -7.45
CA ASN A 56 -7.63 -21.84 -7.07
C ASN A 56 -8.08 -22.03 -5.61
N GLU A 57 -7.52 -23.00 -4.87
CA GLU A 57 -7.96 -23.42 -3.54
C GLU A 57 -7.18 -22.75 -2.40
N ILE A 58 -6.93 -21.44 -2.53
CA ILE A 58 -6.26 -20.64 -1.50
C ILE A 58 -6.98 -19.30 -1.30
N ILE A 59 -6.81 -18.75 -0.09
CA ILE A 59 -7.26 -17.39 0.24
C ILE A 59 -6.03 -16.50 0.43
N VAL A 60 -6.03 -15.34 -0.19
CA VAL A 60 -4.94 -14.36 -0.11
C VAL A 60 -5.45 -13.08 0.56
N LEU A 61 -4.68 -12.62 1.56
CA LEU A 61 -4.89 -11.37 2.30
C LEU A 61 -3.59 -10.55 2.28
N ASN A 62 -3.63 -9.38 1.66
CA ASN A 62 -2.48 -8.48 1.57
C ASN A 62 -2.59 -7.31 2.56
N ASP A 63 -1.46 -6.77 3.00
CA ASP A 63 -1.36 -5.54 3.82
C ASP A 63 -2.22 -5.55 5.09
N LEU A 64 -2.15 -6.63 5.87
CA LEU A 64 -2.88 -6.73 7.12
C LEU A 64 -2.14 -6.00 8.23
N LEU A 65 -2.70 -4.87 8.66
CA LEU A 65 -2.35 -4.22 9.93
C LEU A 65 -3.22 -4.77 11.06
N LEU A 66 -2.61 -5.51 12.00
CA LEU A 66 -3.30 -6.16 13.11
C LEU A 66 -2.83 -5.61 14.45
N VAL A 67 -3.67 -5.74 15.48
CA VAL A 67 -3.35 -5.40 16.87
C VAL A 67 -3.63 -6.62 17.74
N ASN A 68 -2.62 -7.07 18.48
CA ASN A 68 -2.76 -8.11 19.49
C ASN A 68 -2.15 -7.62 20.81
N ASN A 69 -2.90 -7.66 21.91
CA ASN A 69 -2.45 -7.22 23.25
C ASN A 69 -1.74 -5.86 23.26
N GLY A 70 -2.28 -4.88 22.51
CA GLY A 70 -1.70 -3.54 22.38
C GLY A 70 -0.48 -3.44 21.43
N THR A 71 0.04 -4.56 20.95
CA THR A 71 1.12 -4.59 19.96
C THR A 71 0.54 -4.53 18.55
N THR A 72 0.95 -3.53 17.77
CA THR A 72 0.59 -3.42 16.36
C THR A 72 1.66 -4.08 15.49
N PHE A 73 1.24 -4.90 14.52
CA PHE A 73 2.14 -5.54 13.58
C PHE A 73 1.50 -5.58 12.19
N GLN A 74 2.33 -5.52 11.16
CA GLN A 74 1.93 -5.58 9.75
C GLN A 74 2.31 -6.94 9.18
N ILE A 75 1.48 -7.44 8.27
CA ILE A 75 1.76 -8.60 7.44
C ILE A 75 1.60 -8.20 5.99
N ASP A 76 2.68 -8.31 5.21
CA ASP A 76 2.69 -7.90 3.80
C ASP A 76 1.82 -8.84 2.96
N SER A 77 1.98 -10.15 3.12
CA SER A 77 1.19 -11.16 2.42
C SER A 77 0.87 -12.35 3.32
N LEU A 78 -0.41 -12.73 3.40
CA LEU A 78 -0.89 -13.91 4.11
C LEU A 78 -1.69 -14.80 3.17
N ILE A 79 -1.29 -16.07 3.09
CA ILE A 79 -1.95 -17.11 2.30
C ILE A 79 -2.51 -18.17 3.24
N ILE A 80 -3.80 -18.46 3.12
CA ILE A 80 -4.48 -19.50 3.90
C ILE A 80 -4.77 -20.67 2.97
N THR A 81 -4.26 -21.85 3.33
CA THR A 81 -4.61 -23.13 2.73
C THR A 81 -5.55 -23.91 3.65
N SER A 82 -5.81 -25.19 3.34
CA SER A 82 -6.68 -26.04 4.17
C SER A 82 -6.20 -26.21 5.60
N GLU A 83 -4.88 -26.28 5.82
CA GLU A 83 -4.27 -26.67 7.10
C GLU A 83 -3.17 -25.70 7.57
N THR A 84 -2.60 -24.90 6.65
CA THR A 84 -1.45 -24.05 6.92
C THR A 84 -1.73 -22.59 6.55
N ILE A 85 -1.20 -21.68 7.37
CA ILE A 85 -1.15 -20.24 7.13
C ILE A 85 0.28 -19.90 6.78
N TYR A 86 0.51 -19.46 5.55
CA TYR A 86 1.80 -18.97 5.10
C TYR A 86 1.82 -17.45 5.17
N ILE A 87 2.80 -16.89 5.85
CA ILE A 87 3.01 -15.46 6.00
C ILE A 87 4.35 -15.10 5.38
N TYR A 88 4.34 -14.06 4.56
CA TYR A 88 5.53 -13.58 3.86
C TYR A 88 5.80 -12.13 4.22
N GLU A 89 7.00 -11.87 4.71
CA GLU A 89 7.61 -10.54 4.81
C GLU A 89 8.43 -10.31 3.53
N VAL A 90 8.00 -9.41 2.65
CA VAL A 90 8.58 -9.29 1.30
C VAL A 90 9.64 -8.20 1.28
N LYS A 91 10.87 -8.56 0.89
CA LYS A 91 12.00 -7.64 0.76
C LYS A 91 12.43 -7.51 -0.70
N ASN A 92 12.50 -6.28 -1.19
CA ASN A 92 12.96 -5.94 -2.54
C ASN A 92 14.37 -5.33 -2.54
N TYR A 93 15.32 -6.02 -1.92
CA TYR A 93 16.71 -5.56 -1.85
C TYR A 93 17.48 -6.01 -3.09
N SER A 94 18.32 -5.14 -3.65
CA SER A 94 19.18 -5.46 -4.80
C SER A 94 20.65 -5.53 -4.37
N GLY A 95 21.43 -6.40 -5.00
CA GLY A 95 22.87 -6.53 -4.79
C GLY A 95 23.24 -7.52 -3.70
N ASN A 96 24.42 -7.31 -3.10
CA ASN A 96 25.11 -8.28 -2.27
C ASN A 96 24.97 -7.95 -0.78
N TYR A 97 24.52 -8.94 -0.01
CA TYR A 97 24.33 -8.85 1.44
C TYR A 97 25.00 -10.02 2.13
N LEU A 98 25.39 -9.80 3.39
CA LEU A 98 26.02 -10.78 4.25
C LEU A 98 25.15 -10.96 5.49
N MET A 99 24.84 -12.19 5.86
CA MET A 99 24.27 -12.50 7.16
C MET A 99 25.42 -12.78 8.14
N ASN A 100 25.65 -11.91 9.11
CA ASN A 100 26.68 -12.09 10.13
C ASN A 100 26.04 -12.13 11.51
N SER A 101 26.14 -13.27 12.21
CA SER A 101 25.70 -13.41 13.61
C SER A 101 24.24 -12.98 13.88
N GLY A 102 23.34 -13.11 12.90
CA GLY A 102 21.96 -12.67 13.02
C GLY A 102 21.73 -11.20 12.69
N GLU A 103 22.68 -10.54 12.00
CA GLU A 103 22.52 -9.19 11.46
C GLU A 103 22.70 -9.22 9.94
N LEU A 104 21.88 -8.43 9.25
CA LEU A 104 21.97 -8.32 7.79
C LEU A 104 22.84 -7.11 7.45
N MET A 105 23.96 -7.33 6.79
CA MET A 105 24.89 -6.29 6.37
C MET A 105 24.91 -6.16 4.86
N THR A 106 25.06 -4.93 4.36
CA THR A 106 25.43 -4.71 2.96
C THR A 106 26.87 -5.15 2.71
N SER A 107 27.25 -5.40 1.45
CA SER A 107 28.65 -5.62 1.06
C SER A 107 29.61 -4.50 1.49
N ASN A 108 29.08 -3.31 1.76
CA ASN A 108 29.84 -2.13 2.17
C ASN A 108 29.94 -1.99 3.70
N GLY A 109 29.52 -3.01 4.47
CA GLY A 109 29.60 -3.05 5.92
C GLY A 109 28.52 -2.25 6.65
N ILE A 110 27.50 -1.73 5.94
CA ILE A 110 26.37 -1.04 6.58
C ILE A 110 25.39 -2.08 7.12
N GLU A 111 25.14 -2.02 8.44
CA GLU A 111 24.13 -2.83 9.13
C GLU A 111 22.71 -2.40 8.76
N ILE A 112 21.86 -3.39 8.53
CA ILE A 112 20.45 -3.24 8.24
C ILE A 112 19.67 -4.09 9.25
N SER A 113 18.51 -3.58 9.65
CA SER A 113 17.59 -4.29 10.53
C SER A 113 17.35 -5.72 10.04
N ASN A 114 17.62 -6.70 10.90
CA ASN A 114 17.42 -8.11 10.58
C ASN A 114 15.92 -8.42 10.37
N PRO A 115 15.51 -8.85 9.17
CA PRO A 115 14.11 -9.21 8.89
C PRO A 115 13.62 -10.42 9.71
N LEU A 116 14.52 -11.29 10.19
CA LEU A 116 14.17 -12.43 11.05
C LEU A 116 13.60 -12.01 12.42
N LEU A 117 13.95 -10.81 12.91
CA LEU A 117 13.36 -10.27 14.14
C LEU A 117 11.90 -9.88 13.95
N GLN A 118 11.54 -9.38 12.75
CA GLN A 118 10.14 -9.09 12.40
C GLN A 118 9.34 -10.39 12.26
N ARG A 119 9.93 -11.40 11.62
CA ARG A 119 9.38 -12.76 11.51
C ARG A 119 8.93 -13.33 12.86
N ALA A 120 9.83 -13.36 13.84
CA ALA A 120 9.55 -13.92 15.17
C ALA A 120 8.41 -13.19 15.89
N ARG A 121 8.31 -11.86 15.71
CA ARG A 121 7.21 -11.06 16.28
C ARG A 121 5.87 -11.38 15.62
N ILE A 122 5.83 -11.50 14.30
CA ILE A 122 4.61 -11.85 13.56
C ILE A 122 4.14 -13.25 13.98
N GLU A 123 5.07 -14.21 14.01
CA GLU A 123 4.82 -15.60 14.39
C GLU A 123 4.18 -15.68 15.78
N HIS A 124 4.79 -15.07 16.79
CA HIS A 124 4.26 -15.05 18.16
C HIS A 124 2.85 -14.45 18.23
N ASN A 125 2.62 -13.31 17.55
CA ASN A 125 1.33 -12.62 17.61
C ASN A 125 0.23 -13.43 16.91
N ILE A 126 0.52 -14.09 15.79
CA ILE A 126 -0.45 -14.91 15.07
C ILE A 126 -0.79 -16.18 15.86
N PHE A 127 0.20 -16.86 16.41
CA PHE A 127 -0.06 -18.02 17.28
C PHE A 127 -0.94 -17.65 18.48
N SER A 128 -0.68 -16.51 19.10
CA SER A 128 -1.49 -15.99 20.20
C SER A 128 -2.96 -15.75 19.77
N LEU A 129 -3.18 -15.11 18.61
CA LEU A 129 -4.53 -14.89 18.06
C LEU A 129 -5.25 -16.21 17.73
N LEU A 130 -4.57 -17.16 17.09
CA LEU A 130 -5.15 -18.46 16.74
C LEU A 130 -5.56 -19.25 17.98
N LYS A 131 -4.71 -19.23 19.02
CA LYS A 131 -4.99 -19.86 20.31
C LYS A 131 -6.20 -19.25 20.99
N GLU A 132 -6.31 -17.91 21.01
CA GLU A 132 -7.48 -17.20 21.53
C GLU A 132 -8.78 -17.61 20.81
N TRP A 133 -8.69 -17.89 19.51
CA TRP A 133 -9.85 -18.26 18.69
C TRP A 133 -10.17 -19.75 18.71
N GLY A 134 -9.37 -20.56 19.39
CA GLY A 134 -9.53 -22.02 19.41
C GLY A 134 -9.29 -22.67 18.04
N LEU A 135 -8.50 -22.03 17.17
CA LEU A 135 -8.19 -22.52 15.84
C LEU A 135 -6.82 -23.21 15.82
N GLN A 136 -6.78 -24.40 15.22
CA GLN A 136 -5.54 -25.17 15.04
C GLN A 136 -5.11 -25.09 13.59
N TYR A 137 -4.08 -24.28 13.32
CA TYR A 137 -3.44 -24.15 12.01
C TYR A 137 -1.93 -24.26 12.20
N ASN A 138 -1.26 -24.84 11.20
CA ASN A 138 0.18 -24.68 11.07
C ASN A 138 0.47 -23.24 10.62
N VAL A 139 1.51 -22.61 11.14
CA VAL A 139 1.90 -21.25 10.76
C VAL A 139 3.34 -21.27 10.29
N GLU A 140 3.56 -20.83 9.06
CA GLU A 140 4.89 -20.68 8.49
C GLU A 140 5.13 -19.21 8.16
N VAL A 141 6.05 -18.57 8.88
CA VAL A 141 6.42 -17.18 8.64
C VAL A 141 7.78 -17.16 7.96
N ASN A 142 7.81 -16.65 6.72
CA ASN A 142 8.98 -16.64 5.86
C ASN A 142 9.38 -15.20 5.52
N VAL A 143 10.69 -14.94 5.49
CA VAL A 143 11.26 -13.72 4.89
C VAL A 143 11.55 -14.02 3.43
N LEU A 144 10.94 -13.28 2.51
CA LEU A 144 11.07 -13.55 1.08
C LEU A 144 11.80 -12.40 0.38
N PHE A 145 12.90 -12.72 -0.31
CA PHE A 145 13.60 -11.77 -1.17
C PHE A 145 13.15 -11.97 -2.62
N ILE A 146 12.49 -10.96 -3.19
CA ILE A 146 11.88 -11.08 -4.53
C ILE A 146 12.81 -10.67 -5.66
N ASN A 147 13.75 -9.75 -5.39
CA ASN A 147 14.60 -9.15 -6.40
C ASN A 147 15.61 -10.16 -6.96
N THR A 148 15.61 -10.41 -8.27
CA THR A 148 16.50 -11.40 -8.91
C THR A 148 17.99 -11.07 -8.83
N THR A 149 18.35 -9.81 -8.54
CA THR A 149 19.75 -9.38 -8.36
C THR A 149 20.22 -9.47 -6.91
N PHE A 150 19.37 -9.95 -6.00
CA PHE A 150 19.71 -10.14 -4.60
C PHE A 150 20.58 -11.39 -4.40
N THR A 151 21.67 -11.22 -3.66
CA THR A 151 22.51 -12.32 -3.19
C THR A 151 22.73 -12.20 -1.69
N LEU A 152 22.50 -13.29 -0.96
CA LEU A 152 22.77 -13.39 0.47
C LEU A 152 23.90 -14.38 0.73
N TYR A 153 25.03 -13.88 1.19
CA TYR A 153 26.16 -14.68 1.65
C TYR A 153 25.93 -15.14 3.10
N GLN A 154 26.42 -16.33 3.42
CA GLN A 154 26.33 -16.95 4.76
C GLN A 154 24.88 -17.15 5.26
N ALA A 155 23.93 -17.31 4.32
CA ALA A 155 22.58 -17.76 4.66
C ALA A 155 22.63 -19.18 5.21
N ARG A 156 21.94 -19.43 6.33
CA ARG A 156 21.79 -20.78 6.88
C ARG A 156 20.47 -21.38 6.38
N ILE A 157 20.45 -22.69 6.19
CA ILE A 157 19.27 -23.40 5.65
C ILE A 157 18.11 -23.35 6.67
N GLU A 158 18.44 -23.29 7.96
CA GLU A 158 17.47 -23.25 9.05
C GLU A 158 16.79 -21.88 9.20
N ASP A 159 17.37 -20.83 8.60
CA ASP A 159 16.73 -19.52 8.60
C ASP A 159 15.56 -19.58 7.60
N SER A 160 14.35 -19.26 8.05
CA SER A 160 13.11 -19.23 7.22
C SER A 160 13.16 -18.08 6.19
N ILE A 161 14.11 -18.17 5.26
CA ILE A 161 14.44 -17.21 4.23
C ILE A 161 14.25 -17.89 2.88
N ILE A 162 13.47 -17.25 2.02
CA ILE A 162 13.24 -17.66 0.64
C ILE A 162 14.02 -16.70 -0.26
N LEU A 163 15.03 -17.22 -0.94
CA LEU A 163 15.81 -16.47 -1.92
C LEU A 163 15.06 -16.35 -3.26
N PRO A 164 15.40 -15.38 -4.12
CA PRO A 164 14.70 -15.14 -5.38
C PRO A 164 14.63 -16.39 -6.27
N THR A 165 15.69 -17.20 -6.27
CA THR A 165 15.77 -18.45 -7.03
C THR A 165 14.87 -19.56 -6.50
N GLN A 166 14.48 -19.50 -5.23
CA GLN A 166 13.65 -20.50 -4.54
C GLN A 166 12.16 -20.17 -4.56
N VAL A 167 11.78 -18.92 -4.88
CA VAL A 167 10.37 -18.47 -4.86
C VAL A 167 9.46 -19.39 -5.68
N LYS A 168 9.89 -19.77 -6.88
CA LYS A 168 9.09 -20.64 -7.76
C LYS A 168 8.88 -22.03 -7.17
N SER A 169 9.96 -22.70 -6.74
CA SER A 169 9.85 -24.05 -6.17
C SER A 169 9.01 -24.05 -4.90
N HIS A 170 9.24 -23.08 -4.02
CA HIS A 170 8.47 -22.89 -2.78
C HIS A 170 6.97 -22.74 -3.06
N LEU A 171 6.58 -21.84 -3.95
CA LEU A 171 5.15 -21.63 -4.25
C LEU A 171 4.50 -22.85 -4.90
N LEU A 172 5.23 -23.64 -5.69
CA LEU A 172 4.74 -24.91 -6.23
C LEU A 172 4.56 -25.98 -5.14
N GLU A 173 5.42 -26.01 -4.12
CA GLU A 173 5.26 -26.90 -2.96
C GLU A 173 4.03 -26.53 -2.12
N VAL A 174 3.83 -25.22 -1.85
CA VAL A 174 2.60 -24.71 -1.23
C VAL A 174 1.38 -25.08 -2.05
N ASN A 175 1.47 -24.99 -3.38
CA ASN A 175 0.38 -25.36 -4.27
C ASN A 175 0.05 -26.86 -4.19
N ASN A 176 1.05 -27.72 -4.22
CA ASN A 176 0.87 -29.18 -4.21
C ASN A 176 0.32 -29.71 -2.87
N THR A 177 0.56 -28.99 -1.78
CA THR A 177 0.05 -29.32 -0.45
C THR A 177 -1.34 -28.73 -0.19
N SER A 178 -1.79 -27.77 -1.01
CA SER A 178 -3.12 -27.16 -0.87
C SER A 178 -4.25 -28.15 -1.20
N ARG A 179 -5.25 -28.21 -0.32
CA ARG A 179 -6.48 -28.98 -0.49
C ARG A 179 -7.68 -28.04 -0.52
N LEU A 180 -8.86 -28.60 -0.80
CA LEU A 180 -10.14 -27.90 -0.79
C LEU A 180 -10.33 -27.05 0.48
N LEU A 181 -10.72 -25.80 0.27
CA LEU A 181 -10.97 -24.88 1.37
C LEU A 181 -12.19 -25.30 2.19
N THR A 182 -12.10 -25.16 3.51
CA THR A 182 -13.19 -25.44 4.45
C THR A 182 -13.85 -24.16 4.92
N LYS A 183 -15.03 -24.27 5.55
CA LYS A 183 -15.71 -23.14 6.20
C LYS A 183 -14.83 -22.44 7.25
N ASN A 184 -13.94 -23.19 7.92
CA ASN A 184 -13.03 -22.62 8.92
C ASN A 184 -11.99 -21.68 8.28
N ASN A 185 -11.53 -21.96 7.06
CA ASN A 185 -10.56 -21.10 6.36
C ASN A 185 -11.19 -19.75 6.02
N HIS A 186 -12.43 -19.77 5.52
CA HIS A 186 -13.19 -18.55 5.27
C HIS A 186 -13.52 -17.81 6.57
N PHE A 187 -13.83 -18.52 7.65
CA PHE A 187 -14.06 -17.91 8.96
C PHE A 187 -12.80 -17.20 9.48
N LEU A 188 -11.64 -17.87 9.42
CA LEU A 188 -10.34 -17.30 9.77
C LEU A 188 -10.04 -16.04 8.95
N ALA A 189 -10.19 -16.12 7.62
CA ALA A 189 -9.94 -15.00 6.72
C ALA A 189 -10.81 -13.78 7.07
N ASN A 190 -12.11 -14.01 7.27
CA ASN A 190 -13.04 -12.95 7.65
C ASN A 190 -12.71 -12.35 9.02
N LYS A 191 -12.24 -13.17 9.97
CA LYS A 191 -11.85 -12.69 11.31
C LYS A 191 -10.61 -11.79 11.24
N LEU A 192 -9.61 -12.17 10.45
CA LEU A 192 -8.42 -11.35 10.18
C LEU A 192 -8.79 -10.02 9.50
N ILE A 193 -9.66 -10.03 8.49
CA ILE A 193 -10.14 -8.81 7.83
C ILE A 193 -10.91 -7.91 8.80
N ARG A 194 -11.72 -8.47 9.70
CA ARG A 194 -12.46 -7.68 10.71
C ARG A 194 -11.52 -7.02 11.73
N LEU A 195 -10.42 -7.67 12.06
CA LEU A 195 -9.41 -7.12 12.97
C LEU A 195 -8.44 -6.16 12.28
N HIS A 196 -8.42 -6.13 10.95
CA HIS A 196 -7.59 -5.21 10.20
C HIS A 196 -7.90 -3.76 10.57
N ASN A 197 -6.90 -3.08 11.14
CA ASN A 197 -7.02 -1.67 11.46
C ASN A 197 -6.80 -0.83 10.20
N ARG A 198 -7.75 0.06 9.89
CA ARG A 198 -7.78 0.82 8.62
C ARG A 198 -6.65 1.84 8.46
N SER A 199 -5.97 2.26 9.53
CA SER A 199 -4.69 2.99 9.45
C SER A 199 -4.21 3.50 10.81
N LEU A 200 -2.90 3.51 11.01
CA LEU A 200 -2.23 4.41 11.96
C LEU A 200 -2.35 5.88 11.51
N PRO A 201 -2.26 6.87 12.42
CA PRO A 201 -2.28 8.29 12.07
C PRO A 201 -1.05 8.68 11.24
N PHE A 202 -1.12 8.48 9.93
CA PHE A 202 -0.05 8.77 8.96
C PHE A 202 0.21 10.26 8.79
N GLN A 203 -0.75 11.12 9.12
CA GLN A 203 -0.66 12.58 9.00
C GLN A 203 0.56 13.15 9.73
N LYS A 204 0.93 12.57 10.88
CA LYS A 204 2.13 12.99 11.65
C LYS A 204 3.46 12.61 11.00
N GLN A 205 3.43 11.65 10.07
CA GLN A 205 4.61 11.16 9.33
C GLN A 205 4.81 11.90 8.01
N LEU A 206 3.80 12.64 7.55
CA LEU A 206 3.95 13.50 6.37
C LEU A 206 4.87 14.69 6.70
N PRO A 207 5.54 15.25 5.68
CA PRO A 207 6.20 16.54 5.74
C PRO A 207 5.32 17.60 6.39
N ARG A 208 5.91 18.65 6.97
CA ARG A 208 5.12 19.83 7.32
C ARG A 208 4.79 20.59 6.03
N TYR A 209 3.51 20.74 5.74
CA TYR A 209 3.01 21.54 4.61
C TYR A 209 1.84 22.40 5.06
N ASN A 210 1.60 23.48 4.33
CA ASN A 210 0.38 24.27 4.45
C ASN A 210 -0.28 24.43 3.08
N TYR A 211 -1.54 24.87 3.10
CA TYR A 211 -2.32 25.03 1.88
C TYR A 211 -1.66 26.02 0.92
N ASP A 212 -1.13 27.13 1.41
CA ASP A 212 -0.62 28.22 0.57
C ASP A 212 0.68 27.86 -0.16
N GLN A 213 1.49 26.97 0.42
CA GLN A 213 2.71 26.43 -0.19
C GLN A 213 2.43 25.45 -1.34
N CYS A 214 1.27 24.79 -1.34
CA CYS A 214 0.94 23.81 -2.36
C CYS A 214 0.61 24.49 -3.69
N LYS A 215 1.34 24.10 -4.75
CA LYS A 215 1.04 24.50 -6.12
C LYS A 215 -0.41 24.18 -6.48
N LYS A 216 -1.14 25.21 -6.89
CA LYS A 216 -2.52 25.13 -7.38
C LYS A 216 -2.54 24.75 -8.86
N GLY A 217 -3.63 24.12 -9.28
CA GLY A 217 -3.81 23.64 -10.65
C GLY A 217 -4.35 22.22 -10.69
N LEU A 218 -4.99 21.88 -11.82
CA LEU A 218 -5.29 20.49 -12.14
C LEU A 218 -4.00 19.75 -12.47
N CYS A 219 -3.81 18.58 -11.86
CA CYS A 219 -2.76 17.65 -12.25
C CYS A 219 -3.35 16.38 -12.87
N CYS A 220 -2.60 15.79 -13.82
CA CYS A 220 -2.94 14.52 -14.45
C CYS A 220 -3.04 13.41 -13.41
N SER A 221 -4.14 12.66 -13.41
CA SER A 221 -4.35 11.54 -12.48
C SER A 221 -3.36 10.38 -12.67
N LYS A 222 -2.68 10.30 -13.82
CA LYS A 222 -1.74 9.21 -14.15
C LYS A 222 -0.30 9.55 -13.79
N CYS A 223 0.21 10.69 -14.27
CA CYS A 223 1.62 11.07 -14.07
C CYS A 223 1.83 12.25 -13.13
N GLY A 224 0.77 12.89 -12.63
CA GLY A 224 0.87 14.06 -11.75
C GLY A 224 1.31 15.37 -12.43
N SER A 225 1.53 15.39 -13.74
CA SER A 225 1.90 16.61 -14.46
C SER A 225 0.78 17.65 -14.47
N PHE A 226 1.15 18.92 -14.36
CA PHE A 226 0.25 20.07 -14.48
C PHE A 226 0.11 20.58 -15.92
N ASP A 227 0.88 20.04 -16.87
CA ASP A 227 0.82 20.45 -18.28
C ASP A 227 -0.34 19.75 -19.00
N LEU A 228 -1.53 20.36 -18.84
CA LEU A 228 -2.79 19.87 -19.36
C LEU A 228 -3.35 20.81 -20.44
N ILE A 229 -3.80 20.23 -21.55
CA ILE A 229 -4.58 20.93 -22.57
C ILE A 229 -6.05 20.66 -22.29
N LEU A 230 -6.78 21.70 -21.89
CA LEU A 230 -8.22 21.61 -21.66
C LEU A 230 -9.01 21.84 -22.95
N LYS A 231 -9.92 20.92 -23.25
CA LYS A 231 -10.98 21.05 -24.25
C LYS A 231 -12.32 21.20 -23.55
N GLN A 232 -13.42 21.37 -24.29
CA GLN A 232 -14.74 21.60 -23.71
C GLN A 232 -15.17 20.50 -22.71
N ARG A 233 -14.90 19.22 -23.00
CA ARG A 233 -15.32 18.08 -22.17
C ARG A 233 -14.16 17.23 -21.61
N SER A 234 -12.98 17.34 -22.19
CA SER A 234 -11.82 16.50 -21.87
C SER A 234 -10.56 17.32 -21.64
N CYS A 235 -9.57 16.69 -21.03
CA CYS A 235 -8.21 17.20 -20.91
C CYS A 235 -7.23 16.17 -21.48
N LEU A 236 -6.18 16.65 -22.14
CA LEU A 236 -5.04 15.85 -22.58
C LEU A 236 -3.82 16.24 -21.75
N CYS A 237 -3.14 15.26 -21.16
CA CYS A 237 -1.86 15.48 -20.50
C CYS A 237 -0.72 15.45 -21.51
N LYS A 238 0.05 16.53 -21.64
CA LYS A 238 1.18 16.58 -22.60
C LYS A 238 2.35 15.66 -22.20
N ALA A 239 2.49 15.35 -20.91
CA ALA A 239 3.59 14.53 -20.41
C ALA A 239 3.41 13.01 -20.62
N CYS A 240 2.18 12.49 -20.56
CA CYS A 240 1.93 11.04 -20.65
C CYS A 240 0.84 10.65 -21.67
N ASN A 241 0.35 11.62 -22.43
CA ASN A 241 -0.71 11.48 -23.44
C ASN A 241 -2.05 10.94 -22.93
N GLU A 242 -2.24 10.91 -21.61
CA GLU A 242 -3.50 10.46 -21.02
C GLU A 242 -4.62 11.45 -21.33
N VAL A 243 -5.76 10.91 -21.80
CA VAL A 243 -6.99 11.68 -22.04
C VAL A 243 -7.99 11.34 -20.94
N SER A 244 -8.56 12.35 -20.30
CA SER A 244 -9.57 12.18 -19.26
C SER A 244 -10.68 13.21 -19.39
N SER A 245 -11.88 12.93 -18.87
CA SER A 245 -12.91 13.96 -18.78
C SER A 245 -12.53 15.01 -17.74
N ILE A 246 -12.96 16.25 -17.93
CA ILE A 246 -12.73 17.32 -16.94
C ILE A 246 -13.37 16.96 -15.59
N GLU A 247 -14.50 16.27 -15.60
CA GLU A 247 -15.15 15.80 -14.38
C GLU A 247 -14.28 14.80 -13.61
N LYS A 248 -13.78 13.75 -14.29
CA LYS A 248 -12.94 12.72 -13.68
C LYS A 248 -11.66 13.30 -13.08
N ILE A 249 -10.96 14.16 -13.82
CA ILE A 249 -9.72 14.77 -13.32
C ILE A 249 -9.99 15.74 -12.15
N THR A 250 -11.10 16.48 -12.20
CA THR A 250 -11.50 17.39 -11.10
C THR A 250 -11.81 16.59 -9.84
N LEU A 251 -12.59 15.51 -9.94
CA LEU A 251 -12.88 14.62 -8.80
C LEU A 251 -11.61 14.07 -8.17
N LYS A 252 -10.64 13.60 -8.98
CA LYS A 252 -9.35 13.11 -8.46
C LYS A 252 -8.56 14.20 -7.74
N ASN A 253 -8.59 15.44 -8.21
CA ASN A 253 -7.94 16.56 -7.52
C ASN A 253 -8.70 16.97 -6.24
N ILE A 254 -10.03 16.80 -6.19
CA ILE A 254 -10.85 16.99 -4.98
C ILE A 254 -10.52 15.92 -3.93
N GLU A 255 -10.47 14.65 -4.32
CA GLU A 255 -10.07 13.53 -3.44
C GLU A 255 -8.68 13.79 -2.84
N GLU A 256 -7.73 14.24 -3.66
CA GLU A 256 -6.39 14.64 -3.22
C GLU A 256 -6.42 15.80 -2.21
N PHE A 257 -7.25 16.82 -2.46
CA PHE A 257 -7.42 17.93 -1.51
C PHE A 257 -7.98 17.46 -0.17
N MET A 258 -9.04 16.65 -0.18
CA MET A 258 -9.67 16.11 1.03
C MET A 258 -8.71 15.21 1.81
N PHE A 259 -7.84 14.49 1.11
CA PHE A 259 -6.82 13.65 1.73
C PHE A 259 -5.74 14.46 2.45
N LEU A 260 -5.26 15.55 1.83
CA LEU A 260 -4.21 16.40 2.40
C LEU A 260 -4.73 17.39 3.44
N PHE A 261 -5.97 17.85 3.33
CA PHE A 261 -6.54 18.85 4.24
C PHE A 261 -7.89 18.40 4.83
N PRO A 262 -7.91 17.29 5.59
CA PRO A 262 -9.15 16.73 6.14
C PRO A 262 -9.86 17.68 7.11
N GLU A 263 -9.16 18.66 7.69
CA GLU A 263 -9.71 19.68 8.58
C GLU A 263 -10.39 20.85 7.85
N LYS A 264 -10.18 20.98 6.53
CA LYS A 264 -10.75 22.08 5.74
C LYS A 264 -12.08 21.66 5.12
N LYS A 265 -13.11 22.51 5.31
CA LYS A 265 -14.41 22.32 4.67
C LYS A 265 -14.30 22.42 3.15
N LEU A 266 -14.85 21.44 2.45
CA LEU A 266 -14.90 21.42 0.99
C LEU A 266 -15.94 22.43 0.50
N THR A 267 -15.51 23.51 -0.15
CA THR A 267 -16.39 24.55 -0.72
C THR A 267 -16.14 24.69 -2.21
N THR A 268 -17.11 25.23 -2.97
CA THR A 268 -16.88 25.49 -4.40
C THR A 268 -15.67 26.40 -4.61
N ARG A 269 -15.47 27.41 -3.75
CA ARG A 269 -14.37 28.36 -3.86
C ARG A 269 -13.01 27.69 -3.66
N ILE A 270 -12.84 26.91 -2.57
CA ILE A 270 -11.55 26.27 -2.27
C ILE A 270 -11.15 25.26 -3.33
N VAL A 271 -12.12 24.54 -3.92
CA VAL A 271 -11.88 23.61 -5.03
C VAL A 271 -11.50 24.35 -6.30
N THR A 272 -12.17 25.47 -6.60
CA THR A 272 -11.86 26.30 -7.78
C THR A 272 -10.42 26.81 -7.71
N GLU A 273 -10.03 27.30 -6.54
CA GLU A 273 -8.66 27.74 -6.27
C GLU A 273 -7.66 26.56 -6.33
N TRP A 274 -7.97 25.43 -5.69
CA TRP A 274 -7.13 24.23 -5.71
C TRP A 274 -6.85 23.73 -7.12
N CYS A 275 -7.87 23.73 -7.98
CA CYS A 275 -7.78 23.40 -9.40
C CYS A 275 -7.18 24.52 -10.26
N GLY A 276 -6.65 25.60 -9.66
CA GLY A 276 -5.94 26.70 -10.34
C GLY A 276 -6.84 27.55 -11.24
N ASN A 277 -8.13 27.67 -10.92
CA ASN A 277 -9.13 28.38 -11.72
C ASN A 277 -9.28 27.88 -13.17
N MET A 278 -8.80 26.65 -13.45
CA MET A 278 -8.82 26.06 -14.80
C MET A 278 -10.22 25.53 -15.18
N VAL A 279 -11.10 25.33 -14.20
CA VAL A 279 -12.47 24.85 -14.38
C VAL A 279 -13.44 25.91 -13.86
N THR A 280 -14.52 26.16 -14.61
CA THR A 280 -15.48 27.20 -14.24
C THR A 280 -16.20 26.86 -12.93
N LEU A 281 -16.51 27.89 -12.14
CA LEU A 281 -17.18 27.76 -10.84
C LEU A 281 -18.52 27.01 -10.96
N GLN A 282 -19.29 27.27 -12.03
CA GLN A 282 -20.55 26.58 -12.30
C GLN A 282 -20.35 25.07 -12.48
N ARG A 283 -19.31 24.68 -13.21
CA ARG A 283 -18.99 23.27 -13.45
C ARG A 283 -18.51 22.57 -12.18
N ILE A 284 -17.65 23.23 -11.39
CA ILE A 284 -17.22 22.70 -10.09
C ILE A 284 -18.43 22.53 -9.16
N ARG A 285 -19.32 23.52 -9.08
CA ARG A 285 -20.53 23.43 -8.27
C ARG A 285 -21.41 22.26 -8.70
N LYS A 286 -21.56 22.02 -10.01
CA LYS A 286 -22.29 20.88 -10.54
C LYS A 286 -21.63 19.56 -10.11
N ILE A 287 -20.32 19.42 -10.34
CA ILE A 287 -19.56 18.22 -9.92
C ILE A 287 -19.72 17.96 -8.43
N LEU A 288 -19.61 19.00 -7.59
CA LEU A 288 -19.75 18.85 -6.15
C LEU A 288 -21.17 18.42 -5.75
N LYS A 289 -22.22 18.96 -6.38
CA LYS A 289 -23.61 18.55 -6.11
C LYS A 289 -23.92 17.14 -6.59
N ASP A 290 -23.32 16.72 -7.70
CA ASP A 290 -23.59 15.42 -8.32
C ASP A 290 -22.89 14.27 -7.54
N HIS A 291 -21.77 14.56 -6.85
CA HIS A 291 -20.92 13.54 -6.20
C HIS A 291 -20.81 13.63 -4.67
N PHE A 292 -21.21 14.75 -4.06
CA PHE A 292 -21.10 14.97 -2.61
C PHE A 292 -22.42 15.46 -2.02
N THR A 293 -22.57 15.24 -0.72
CA THR A 293 -23.73 15.72 0.04
C THR A 293 -23.57 17.20 0.38
N VAL A 294 -24.65 17.97 0.20
CA VAL A 294 -24.64 19.41 0.48
C VAL A 294 -24.98 19.64 1.94
N VAL A 295 -24.11 20.37 2.66
CA VAL A 295 -24.33 20.69 4.06
C VAL A 295 -24.32 22.22 4.27
N GLY A 296 -25.29 22.71 5.05
CA GLY A 296 -25.43 24.13 5.40
C GLY A 296 -26.24 24.98 4.42
N LEU A 297 -26.54 26.21 4.83
CA LEU A 297 -27.39 27.16 4.09
C LEU A 297 -26.58 28.37 3.61
N ASN A 298 -26.86 28.83 2.39
CA ASN A 298 -26.34 30.08 1.82
C ASN A 298 -24.80 30.20 1.84
N LYS A 299 -24.25 31.10 2.67
CA LYS A 299 -22.81 31.43 2.71
C LYS A 299 -21.98 30.38 3.45
N SER A 300 -22.63 29.49 4.20
CA SER A 300 -21.96 28.40 4.92
C SER A 300 -22.08 27.05 4.21
N THR A 301 -22.50 27.02 2.94
CA THR A 301 -22.63 25.76 2.19
C THR A 301 -21.26 25.15 1.93
N TYR A 302 -21.12 23.90 2.33
CA TYR A 302 -19.97 23.06 2.07
C TYR A 302 -20.43 21.64 1.68
N TYR A 303 -19.49 20.79 1.31
CA TYR A 303 -19.75 19.46 0.75
C TYR A 303 -19.04 18.39 1.59
N GLU A 304 -19.69 17.25 1.79
CA GLU A 304 -19.17 16.06 2.47
C GLU A 304 -19.36 14.80 1.63
#